data_AF-A0A3B0KEV3-F1
#
_entry.id   AF-A0A3B0KEV3-F1
#
_cell.length_a   1.000
_cell.length_b   1.000
_cell.length_c   1.000
_cell.angle_alpha   90.00
_cell.angle_beta   90.00
_cell.angle_gamma   90.00
#
_symmetry.space_group_name_H-M   'P 1'
#
loop_
_entity.id
_entity.type
_entity.pdbx_description
1 polymer ?
#
loop_
_entity_poly.entity_id
_entity_poly.type
_entity_poly.pdbx_seq_one_letter_code
_entity_poly.pdbx_strand_id
1 'polypeptide(L)'
;MGRGEFGLSGSLTLAVQLPEDLEVEVLAYRSTDGGANYKLQPYSLQRQGIYAAINSFYKDMIMESAANCSNFPQFKDKLTVVEPHTFTFERCQVSTDAFPQYVPDGFYKLNFVTYGLVEFVWELILTIEKKTF
;
A
#
# COMPACT_ATOMS: atom_id res chain seq x y z
N MET A 1 -6.08 -3.44 24.25
CA MET A 1 -4.78 -3.00 23.72
C MET A 1 -4.19 -4.08 22.83
N GLY A 2 -3.51 -3.67 21.76
CA GLY A 2 -2.92 -4.54 20.74
C GLY A 2 -3.69 -4.52 19.43
N ARG A 3 -3.50 -3.45 18.63
CA ARG A 3 -3.53 -3.56 17.15
C ARG A 3 -2.52 -4.66 16.80
N GLY A 4 -2.85 -5.57 15.88
CA GLY A 4 -1.91 -6.60 15.47
C GLY A 4 -0.59 -5.97 15.02
N GLU A 5 0.53 -6.43 15.59
CA GLU A 5 1.86 -5.99 15.20
C GLU A 5 2.23 -6.67 13.87
N PHE A 6 1.71 -6.12 12.76
CA PHE A 6 2.11 -6.53 11.43
C PHE A 6 3.35 -5.71 11.05
N GLY A 7 4.53 -6.31 11.20
CA GLY A 7 5.79 -5.75 10.73
C GLY A 7 6.09 -6.24 9.32
N LEU A 8 6.05 -5.35 8.32
CA LEU A 8 6.52 -5.68 6.97
C LEU A 8 8.03 -5.43 6.89
N SER A 9 8.76 -6.41 6.37
CA SER A 9 10.20 -6.29 6.05
C SER A 9 10.45 -6.66 4.60
N GLY A 10 11.35 -5.94 3.94
CA GLY A 10 11.69 -6.19 2.56
C GLY A 10 12.54 -5.08 1.95
N SER A 11 12.85 -5.24 0.67
CA SER A 11 13.52 -4.22 -0.12
C SER A 11 12.88 -4.12 -1.49
N LEU A 12 12.82 -2.89 -2.00
CA LEU A 12 12.35 -2.54 -3.33
C LEU A 12 13.47 -1.78 -4.03
N THR A 13 14.03 -2.36 -5.09
CA THR A 13 15.10 -1.70 -5.87
C THR A 13 14.52 -1.10 -7.13
N LEU A 14 14.61 0.23 -7.26
CA LEU A 14 14.38 0.93 -8.52
C LEU A 14 15.72 1.06 -9.26
N ALA A 15 15.90 0.31 -10.34
CA ALA A 15 17.11 0.35 -11.16
C ALA A 15 17.13 1.56 -12.12
N VAL A 16 15.97 2.15 -12.39
CA VAL A 16 15.79 3.31 -13.25
C VAL A 16 14.93 4.35 -12.54
N GLN A 17 15.00 5.60 -12.99
CA GLN A 17 14.13 6.67 -12.50
C GLN A 17 12.67 6.28 -12.75
N LEU A 18 11.82 6.53 -11.76
CA LEU A 18 10.40 6.20 -11.85
C LEU A 18 9.73 7.02 -12.98
N PRO A 19 9.15 6.37 -14.01
CA PRO A 19 8.59 7.07 -15.16
C PRO A 19 7.39 7.95 -14.76
N GLU A 20 7.27 9.14 -15.34
CA GLU A 20 6.12 10.03 -15.13
C GLU A 20 4.82 9.50 -15.72
N ASP A 21 4.92 8.69 -16.78
CA ASP A 21 3.81 8.03 -17.46
C ASP A 21 3.41 6.69 -16.82
N LEU A 22 4.11 6.25 -15.76
CA LEU A 22 3.72 5.05 -15.03
C LEU A 22 2.42 5.30 -14.28
N GLU A 23 1.45 4.41 -14.49
CA GLU A 23 0.16 4.45 -13.80
C GLU A 23 0.07 3.31 -12.80
N VAL A 24 -0.72 3.52 -11.76
CA VAL A 24 -0.97 2.54 -10.70
C VAL A 24 -2.45 2.45 -10.39
N GLU A 25 -2.88 1.24 -10.06
CA GLU A 25 -4.22 0.90 -9.61
C GLU A 25 -4.09 -0.03 -8.40
N VAL A 26 -4.95 0.15 -7.39
CA VAL A 26 -5.01 -0.74 -6.23
C VAL A 26 -6.43 -1.28 -6.11
N LEU A 27 -6.61 -2.54 -6.46
CA LEU A 27 -7.89 -3.22 -6.41
C LEU A 27 -8.01 -3.94 -5.07
N ALA A 28 -8.95 -3.48 -4.24
CA ALA A 28 -9.22 -4.10 -2.95
C ALA A 28 -10.43 -5.01 -3.06
N TYR A 29 -10.25 -6.28 -2.72
CA TYR A 29 -11.30 -7.27 -2.68
C TYR A 29 -11.52 -7.78 -1.26
N ARG A 30 -12.77 -8.09 -0.94
CA ARG A 30 -13.16 -8.74 0.31
C ARG A 30 -13.97 -10.00 0.04
N SER A 31 -13.67 -11.05 0.77
CA SER A 31 -14.43 -12.28 0.87
C SER A 31 -15.01 -12.42 2.27
N THR A 32 -16.29 -12.84 2.33
CA THR A 32 -17.01 -13.17 3.57
C THR A 32 -17.14 -14.67 3.79
N ASP A 33 -16.61 -15.49 2.89
CA ASP A 33 -16.82 -16.93 2.80
C ASP A 33 -15.51 -17.73 2.80
N GLY A 34 -14.50 -17.24 3.54
CA GLY A 34 -13.25 -17.97 3.71
C GLY A 34 -12.30 -17.92 2.51
N GLY A 35 -12.46 -16.93 1.62
CA GLY A 35 -11.63 -16.77 0.42
C GLY A 35 -12.18 -17.45 -0.84
N ALA A 36 -13.41 -17.99 -0.81
CA ALA A 36 -14.00 -18.64 -1.99
C ALA A 36 -14.52 -17.61 -3.02
N ASN A 37 -15.12 -16.50 -2.57
CA ASN A 37 -15.61 -15.44 -3.44
C ASN A 37 -15.11 -14.07 -2.98
N TYR A 38 -14.30 -13.43 -3.82
CA TYR A 38 -13.78 -12.08 -3.60
C TYR A 38 -14.64 -11.05 -4.35
N LYS A 39 -15.13 -10.03 -3.63
CA LYS A 39 -15.89 -8.91 -4.20
C LYS A 39 -15.08 -7.63 -4.13
N LEU A 40 -15.01 -6.90 -5.25
CA LEU A 40 -14.34 -5.60 -5.33
C LEU A 40 -14.98 -4.61 -4.35
N GLN A 41 -14.15 -3.81 -3.71
CA GLN A 41 -14.54 -2.90 -2.65
C GLN A 41 -14.45 -1.44 -3.12
N PRO A 42 -15.32 -0.56 -2.61
CA PRO A 42 -15.44 0.82 -3.11
C PRO A 42 -14.22 1.70 -2.77
N TYR A 43 -13.40 1.30 -1.79
CA TYR A 43 -12.16 2.00 -1.42
C TYR A 43 -10.93 1.56 -2.24
N SER A 44 -11.15 0.94 -3.40
CA SER A 44 -10.08 0.65 -4.36
C SER A 44 -9.53 1.95 -4.93
N LEU A 45 -8.20 2.04 -5.04
CA LEU A 45 -7.55 3.18 -5.69
C LEU A 45 -7.73 3.02 -7.21
N GLN A 46 -8.52 3.90 -7.81
CA GLN A 46 -8.71 3.93 -9.26
C GLN A 46 -7.38 4.22 -9.97
N ARG A 47 -7.24 3.69 -11.19
CA ARG A 47 -6.07 3.92 -12.04
C ARG A 47 -5.76 5.41 -12.16
N GLN A 48 -4.53 5.77 -11.82
CA GLN A 48 -4.01 7.13 -11.92
C GLN A 48 -2.49 7.12 -12.04
N GLY A 49 -1.89 8.27 -12.36
CA GLY A 49 -0.42 8.41 -12.41
C GLY A 49 0.25 8.10 -11.06
N ILE A 50 1.41 7.43 -11.10
CA ILE A 50 2.12 6.99 -9.90
C ILE A 50 2.50 8.16 -8.99
N TYR A 51 2.88 9.30 -9.54
CA TYR A 51 3.19 10.51 -8.77
C TYR A 51 1.94 11.09 -8.09
N ALA A 52 0.76 10.97 -8.68
CA ALA A 52 -0.49 11.36 -8.04
C ALA A 52 -0.82 10.43 -6.86
N ALA A 53 -0.62 9.11 -7.03
CA ALA A 53 -0.80 8.14 -5.97
C ALA A 53 0.20 8.34 -4.81
N ILE A 54 1.47 8.66 -5.11
CA ILE A 54 2.48 8.94 -4.08
C ILE A 54 2.13 10.20 -3.30
N ASN A 55 1.74 11.27 -3.99
CA ASN A 55 1.43 12.56 -3.36
C ASN A 55 0.08 12.59 -2.62
N SER A 56 -0.75 11.56 -2.75
CA SER A 56 -2.01 11.40 -2.03
C SER A 56 -1.93 10.23 -1.06
N PHE A 57 -2.18 9.01 -1.54
CA PHE A 57 -2.26 7.80 -0.72
C PHE A 57 -0.99 7.53 0.11
N TYR A 58 0.19 7.54 -0.50
CA TYR A 58 1.42 7.29 0.25
C TYR A 58 1.67 8.42 1.28
N LYS A 59 1.55 9.68 0.86
CA LYS A 59 1.75 10.84 1.73
C LYS A 59 0.84 10.82 2.96
N ASP A 60 -0.45 10.54 2.75
CA ASP A 60 -1.47 10.67 3.79
C ASP A 60 -1.55 9.43 4.70
N MET A 61 -1.26 8.23 4.18
CA MET A 61 -1.50 6.99 4.91
C MET A 61 -0.23 6.22 5.31
N ILE A 62 0.86 6.34 4.54
CA ILE A 62 2.03 5.46 4.68
C ILE A 62 3.26 6.23 5.15
N MET A 63 3.46 7.47 4.68
CA MET A 63 4.69 8.24 4.85
C MET A 63 5.10 8.40 6.32
N GLU A 64 4.17 8.78 7.20
CA GLU A 64 4.43 8.94 8.64
C GLU A 64 4.86 7.62 9.31
N SER A 65 4.20 6.52 8.95
CA SER A 65 4.54 5.20 9.49
C SER A 65 5.88 4.69 8.97
N ALA A 66 6.17 4.98 7.70
CA ALA A 66 7.39 4.58 7.01
C ALA A 66 8.63 5.37 7.48
N ALA A 67 8.46 6.55 8.06
CA ALA A 67 9.55 7.44 8.48
C ALA A 67 10.49 6.81 9.54
N ASN A 68 9.96 5.93 10.39
CA ASN A 68 10.72 5.34 11.50
C ASN A 68 11.40 4.01 11.15
N CYS A 69 11.04 3.39 10.03
CA CYS A 69 11.38 1.99 9.75
C CYS A 69 11.82 1.74 8.29
N SER A 70 11.78 2.76 7.43
CA SER A 70 12.21 2.67 6.03
C SER A 70 12.96 3.92 5.59
N ASN A 71 13.67 3.80 4.47
CA ASN A 71 14.26 4.93 3.75
C ASN A 71 13.34 5.46 2.62
N PHE A 72 12.03 5.20 2.68
CA PHE A 72 11.09 5.75 1.70
C PHE A 72 11.06 7.29 1.75
N PRO A 73 10.82 7.95 0.61
CA PRO A 73 10.93 9.40 0.50
C PRO A 73 9.97 10.11 1.47
N GLN A 74 10.52 11.04 2.25
CA GLN A 74 9.79 11.90 3.17
C GLN A 74 9.79 13.31 2.58
N PHE A 75 8.60 13.87 2.34
CA PHE A 75 8.48 15.17 1.66
C PHE A 75 7.32 15.99 2.23
N LYS A 76 7.52 17.32 2.30
CA LYS A 76 6.51 18.25 2.80
C LYS A 76 5.55 18.70 1.70
N ASP A 77 6.08 19.01 0.52
CA ASP A 77 5.30 19.52 -0.61
C ASP A 77 4.87 18.37 -1.53
N LYS A 78 5.31 18.37 -2.78
CA LYS A 78 5.06 17.29 -3.73
C LYS A 78 6.36 16.62 -4.11
N LEU A 79 6.34 15.30 -4.15
CA LEU A 79 7.38 14.51 -4.78
C LEU A 79 7.16 14.54 -6.29
N THR A 80 8.12 15.11 -7.02
CA THR A 80 8.08 15.25 -8.48
C THR A 80 8.96 14.25 -9.20
N VAL A 81 10.00 13.75 -8.53
CA VAL A 81 10.96 12.79 -9.10
C VAL A 81 11.34 11.75 -8.05
N VAL A 82 11.41 10.49 -8.46
CA VAL A 82 12.01 9.39 -7.68
C VAL A 82 13.20 8.84 -8.45
N GLU A 83 14.39 9.13 -7.96
CA GLU A 83 15.65 8.66 -8.52
C GLU A 83 15.86 7.15 -8.29
N PRO A 84 16.69 6.47 -9.10
CA PRO A 84 17.07 5.08 -8.87
C PRO A 84 17.63 4.90 -7.45
N HIS A 85 16.99 4.02 -6.68
CA HIS A 85 17.38 3.77 -5.30
C HIS A 85 16.90 2.40 -4.82
N THR A 86 17.62 1.82 -3.87
CA THR A 86 17.16 0.65 -3.12
C THR A 86 16.45 1.11 -1.87
N PHE A 87 15.13 1.00 -1.88
CA PHE A 87 14.32 1.20 -0.69
C PHE A 87 14.35 -0.07 0.17
N THR A 88 14.51 0.10 1.47
CA THR A 88 14.52 -0.96 2.47
C THR A 88 13.54 -0.57 3.56
N PHE A 89 12.72 -1.53 3.97
CA PHE A 89 11.81 -1.40 5.09
C PHE A 89 12.04 -2.58 6.02
N GLU A 90 12.25 -2.33 7.31
CA GLU A 90 12.49 -3.37 8.29
C GLU A 90 11.50 -3.25 9.44
N ARG A 91 10.69 -4.30 9.63
CA ARG A 91 9.69 -4.39 10.70
C ARG A 91 8.77 -3.15 10.72
N CYS A 92 8.45 -2.62 9.54
CA CYS A 92 7.58 -1.46 9.42
C CYS A 92 6.17 -1.79 9.88
N GLN A 93 5.74 -1.12 10.94
CA GLN A 93 4.36 -1.15 11.39
C GLN A 93 3.62 0.03 10.77
N VAL A 94 2.60 -0.26 9.97
CA VAL A 94 1.74 0.78 9.40
C VAL A 94 0.72 1.18 10.46
N SER A 95 0.69 2.47 10.82
CA SER A 95 -0.35 3.00 11.70
C SER A 95 -1.70 2.87 11.02
N THR A 96 -2.69 2.36 11.76
CA THR A 96 -4.07 2.30 11.26
C THR A 96 -4.85 3.57 11.57
N ASP A 97 -4.20 4.66 12.02
CA ASP A 97 -4.88 5.93 12.34
C ASP A 97 -5.42 6.62 11.10
N ALA A 98 -4.71 6.52 9.98
CA ALA A 98 -5.14 7.04 8.68
C ALA A 98 -6.06 6.08 7.91
N PHE A 99 -6.29 4.86 8.44
CA PHE A 99 -7.17 3.88 7.82
C PHE A 99 -8.63 4.11 8.23
N PRO A 100 -9.61 3.64 7.44
CA PRO A 100 -11.02 3.71 7.81
C PRO A 100 -11.26 3.12 9.20
N GLN A 101 -11.99 3.84 10.06
CA GLN A 101 -12.26 3.41 11.45
C GLN A 101 -12.98 2.06 11.53
N TYR A 102 -13.68 1.68 10.46
CA TYR A 102 -14.39 0.42 10.35
C TYR A 102 -13.97 -0.31 9.08
N VAL A 103 -13.16 -1.35 9.26
CA VAL A 103 -12.90 -2.36 8.23
C VAL A 103 -13.55 -3.66 8.73
N PRO A 104 -14.60 -4.15 8.06
CA PRO A 104 -15.30 -5.36 8.49
C PRO A 104 -14.38 -6.59 8.52
N ASP A 105 -14.69 -7.58 9.35
CA ASP A 105 -13.94 -8.83 9.37
C ASP A 105 -14.06 -9.60 8.03
N GLY A 106 -13.02 -10.36 7.69
CA GLY A 106 -13.00 -11.23 6.52
C GLY A 106 -11.62 -11.37 5.87
N PHE A 107 -11.63 -12.00 4.71
CA PHE A 107 -10.44 -12.20 3.88
C PHE A 107 -10.32 -11.07 2.87
N TYR A 108 -9.20 -10.38 2.88
CA TYR A 108 -8.91 -9.27 2.00
C TYR A 108 -7.83 -9.66 1.02
N LYS A 109 -7.97 -9.18 -0.21
CA LYS A 109 -6.97 -9.31 -1.27
C LYS A 109 -6.76 -7.93 -1.88
N LEU A 110 -5.55 -7.42 -1.82
CA LEU A 110 -5.14 -6.16 -2.42
C LEU A 110 -4.24 -6.47 -3.61
N ASN A 111 -4.64 -6.03 -4.81
CA ASN A 111 -3.82 -6.14 -6.00
C ASN A 111 -3.29 -4.76 -6.36
N PHE A 112 -1.98 -4.60 -6.29
CA PHE A 112 -1.26 -3.43 -6.74
C PHE A 112 -0.81 -3.71 -8.17
N VAL A 113 -1.38 -2.98 -9.13
CA VAL A 113 -1.12 -3.16 -10.55
C VAL A 113 -0.49 -1.88 -11.08
N THR A 114 0.64 -1.98 -11.74
CA THR A 114 1.24 -0.87 -12.49
C THR A 114 1.06 -1.06 -13.98
N TYR A 115 0.86 0.04 -14.70
CA TYR A 115 0.73 0.07 -16.15
C TYR A 115 1.75 1.05 -16.74
N GLY A 116 2.34 0.69 -17.89
CA GLY A 116 3.33 1.52 -18.58
C GLY A 116 4.55 0.71 -19.01
N LEU A 117 5.75 1.26 -18.80
CA LEU A 117 7.02 0.62 -19.16
C LEU A 117 7.26 -0.73 -18.46
N VAL A 118 6.72 -0.91 -17.26
CA VAL A 118 6.78 -2.16 -16.50
C VAL A 118 5.39 -2.48 -15.97
N GLU A 119 4.89 -3.66 -16.32
CA GLU A 119 3.70 -4.24 -15.70
C GLU A 119 4.13 -5.03 -14.47
N PHE A 120 3.79 -4.52 -13.29
CA PHE A 120 4.04 -5.17 -12.02
C PHE A 120 2.70 -5.43 -11.34
N VAL A 121 2.47 -6.69 -10.96
CA VAL A 121 1.30 -7.10 -10.20
C VAL A 121 1.77 -7.69 -8.89
N TRP A 122 1.43 -7.02 -7.79
CA TRP A 122 1.67 -7.53 -6.45
C TRP A 122 0.34 -7.79 -5.75
N GLU A 123 0.17 -9.03 -5.28
CA GLU A 123 -1.01 -9.46 -4.55
C GLU A 123 -0.66 -9.61 -3.07
N LEU A 124 -1.40 -8.90 -2.22
CA LEU A 124 -1.32 -9.00 -0.77
C LEU A 124 -2.64 -9.57 -0.23
N ILE A 125 -2.56 -10.74 0.41
CA ILE A 125 -3.71 -11.37 1.06
C ILE A 125 -3.61 -11.13 2.57
N LEU A 126 -4.69 -10.64 3.17
CA LEU A 126 -4.78 -10.32 4.59
C LEU A 126 -6.04 -10.98 5.17
N THR A 127 -5.95 -11.44 6.41
CA THR A 127 -7.14 -11.82 7.19
C THR A 127 -7.35 -10.76 8.26
N ILE A 128 -8.52 -10.15 8.28
CA ILE A 128 -8.91 -9.18 9.30
C ILE A 128 -9.90 -9.86 10.23
N GLU A 129 -9.51 -9.98 11.49
CA GLU A 129 -10.32 -10.56 12.56
C GLU A 129 -10.48 -9.53 13.68
N LYS A 130 -11.72 -9.25 14.06
CA LYS A 130 -12.04 -8.46 15.23
C LYS A 130 -11.60 -9.23 16.46
N LYS A 131 -10.79 -8.58 17.28
CA LYS A 131 -10.32 -9.14 18.54
C LYS A 131 -11.52 -9.39 19.46
N THR A 132 -11.93 -10.64 19.61
CA THR A 132 -12.91 -11.06 20.63
C THR A 132 -12.21 -11.00 21.99
N PHE A 133 -12.84 -10.31 22.95
CA PHE A 133 -12.36 -10.16 24.32
C PHE A 133 -12.43 -11.46 25.10
#